data_AF-A0A926Y2I9-F1
#
_entry.id   AF-A0A926Y2I9-F1
#
_cell.length_a   1.000
_cell.length_b   1.000
_cell.length_c   1.000
_cell.angle_alpha   90.00
_cell.angle_beta   90.00
_cell.angle_gamma   90.00
#
_symmetry.space_group_name_H-M   'P 1'
#
loop_
_entity.id
_entity.type
_entity.pdbx_description
1 polymer ?
#
loop_
_entity_poly.entity_id
_entity_poly.type
_entity_poly.pdbx_seq_one_letter_code
_entity_poly.pdbx_strand_id
1 'polypeptide(L)'
;MTATILPPVSTPSPKLPPSNHEFAEVIHRLEAGGAMLPDTPENLMQIIGLYKAYAVPMDFYWRDLLYIAEHVFLDPLPFFKYFISQEYLDRQNHYAGDEADLRIWRGTGSAHPELLEFIQKGELKSKLPRIFHHWYHDRINMEFAEECMRAMFWHGRDIGMGLFDAYLDSDEYKQNADRAIQAYFKKNPAMLGLYKLFPDMFLEQCRQMSYYANLGLFWEIMAPVFFEMSDLYDEGKIASVPDAMNFLINGIFAIAGRPIYHHVYIDGECYEIIPKSKGFMWLYEAALPYVEAVFYRTSPFRGTKSYNAQAGQVPLEQKDFHYGVLYADKFPVGTAGIPPTLLAQDMLHFLPQYLVDYYQQFCRGEDDMLVQLAVSFQRSMYCVTSAVIQALREALLYPLDDPNPKHLMANRKFFEAQMDRFKRPEAQLRRIQTQNYR
;
A
#
# COMPACT_ATOMS: atom_id res chain seq x y z
N MET A 1 -60.52 -22.34 -1.33
CA MET A 1 -59.20 -21.68 -1.22
C MET A 1 -58.45 -21.96 -2.49
N THR A 2 -58.40 -20.99 -3.40
CA THR A 2 -57.66 -21.08 -4.66
C THR A 2 -56.23 -20.64 -4.38
N ALA A 3 -55.27 -21.57 -4.53
CA ALA A 3 -53.86 -21.28 -4.36
C ALA A 3 -53.36 -20.47 -5.58
N THR A 4 -52.95 -19.23 -5.33
CA THR A 4 -52.31 -18.37 -6.32
C THR A 4 -50.87 -18.84 -6.51
N ILE A 5 -50.57 -19.39 -7.69
CA ILE A 5 -49.20 -19.73 -8.10
C ILE A 5 -48.52 -18.40 -8.48
N LEU A 6 -47.48 -18.02 -7.74
CA LEU A 6 -46.64 -16.87 -8.10
C LEU A 6 -45.83 -17.22 -9.36
N PRO A 7 -45.69 -16.29 -10.32
CA PRO A 7 -44.89 -16.52 -11.52
C PRO A 7 -43.40 -16.63 -11.17
N PRO A 8 -42.61 -17.36 -11.97
CA PRO A 8 -41.18 -17.48 -11.77
C PRO A 8 -40.52 -16.10 -11.86
N VAL A 9 -39.63 -15.82 -10.91
CA VAL A 9 -38.77 -14.62 -10.91
C VAL A 9 -37.98 -14.63 -12.21
N SER A 10 -38.28 -13.70 -13.12
CA SER A 10 -37.55 -13.53 -14.37
C SER A 10 -36.12 -13.10 -14.04
N THR A 11 -35.15 -13.97 -14.25
CA THR A 11 -33.74 -13.57 -14.32
C THR A 11 -33.60 -12.58 -15.47
N PRO A 12 -33.12 -11.35 -15.23
CA PRO A 12 -32.96 -10.37 -16.29
C PRO A 12 -31.99 -10.91 -17.34
N SER A 13 -32.36 -10.79 -18.63
CA SER A 13 -31.48 -11.16 -19.73
C SER A 13 -30.19 -10.35 -19.65
N PRO A 14 -29.01 -10.96 -19.88
CA PRO A 14 -27.75 -10.24 -19.82
C PRO A 14 -27.73 -9.10 -20.84
N LYS A 15 -27.50 -7.87 -20.37
CA LYS A 15 -27.54 -6.64 -21.19
C LYS A 15 -26.44 -6.59 -22.26
N LEU A 16 -25.38 -7.39 -22.09
CA LEU A 16 -24.27 -7.57 -23.01
C LEU A 16 -24.07 -9.06 -23.31
N PRO A 17 -23.55 -9.45 -24.49
CA PRO A 17 -23.11 -10.82 -24.73
C PRO A 17 -21.97 -11.21 -23.76
N PRO A 18 -21.63 -12.50 -23.59
CA PRO A 18 -20.44 -12.88 -22.83
C PRO A 18 -19.16 -12.22 -23.37
N SER A 19 -18.18 -11.95 -22.50
CA SER A 19 -16.87 -11.45 -22.94
C SER A 19 -16.08 -12.63 -23.53
N ASN A 20 -15.34 -12.37 -24.62
CA ASN A 20 -14.43 -13.33 -25.24
C ASN A 20 -13.01 -13.25 -24.67
N HIS A 21 -12.81 -12.44 -23.62
CA HIS A 21 -11.52 -12.28 -22.97
C HIS A 21 -11.11 -13.55 -22.21
N GLU A 22 -9.80 -13.84 -22.11
CA GLU A 22 -9.33 -15.05 -21.40
C GLU A 22 -9.68 -15.05 -19.90
N PHE A 23 -9.87 -13.86 -19.33
CA PHE A 23 -10.32 -13.63 -17.95
C PHE A 23 -11.82 -13.25 -17.88
N ALA A 24 -12.66 -13.79 -18.77
CA ALA A 24 -14.09 -13.44 -18.84
C ALA A 24 -14.81 -13.56 -17.48
N GLU A 25 -14.54 -14.61 -16.71
CA GLU A 25 -15.15 -14.79 -15.38
C GLU A 25 -14.77 -13.68 -14.39
N VAL A 26 -13.53 -13.19 -14.45
CA VAL A 26 -13.05 -12.07 -13.63
C VAL A 26 -13.76 -10.79 -14.05
N ILE A 27 -13.87 -10.55 -15.35
CA ILE A 27 -14.56 -9.37 -15.90
C ILE A 27 -16.03 -9.38 -15.50
N HIS A 28 -16.72 -10.52 -15.58
CA HIS A 28 -18.11 -10.63 -15.17
C HIS A 28 -18.31 -10.32 -13.68
N ARG A 29 -17.37 -10.72 -12.82
CA ARG A 29 -17.40 -10.30 -11.40
C ARG A 29 -17.21 -8.80 -11.23
N LEU A 30 -16.27 -8.19 -11.95
CA LEU A 30 -16.06 -6.74 -11.92
C LEU A 30 -17.28 -5.96 -12.44
N GLU A 31 -17.91 -6.43 -13.53
CA GLU A 31 -19.16 -5.87 -14.06
C GLU A 31 -20.34 -5.97 -13.08
N ALA A 32 -20.31 -6.97 -12.19
CA ALA A 32 -21.27 -7.14 -11.11
C ALA A 32 -20.90 -6.35 -9.82
N GLY A 33 -19.83 -5.55 -9.84
CA GLY A 33 -19.37 -4.75 -8.69
C GLY A 33 -18.47 -5.50 -7.70
N GLY A 34 -18.10 -6.74 -8.02
CA GLY A 34 -17.24 -7.58 -7.21
C GLY A 34 -15.74 -7.31 -7.41
N ALA A 35 -14.94 -8.23 -6.89
CA ALA A 35 -13.48 -8.22 -6.98
C ALA A 35 -12.94 -9.16 -8.06
N MET A 36 -11.63 -9.05 -8.32
CA MET A 36 -10.90 -10.03 -9.12
C MET A 36 -10.89 -11.43 -8.50
N LEU A 37 -11.13 -11.54 -7.20
CA LEU A 37 -11.22 -12.80 -6.46
C LEU A 37 -12.67 -13.31 -6.38
N PRO A 38 -12.86 -14.64 -6.28
CA PRO A 38 -14.16 -15.21 -5.93
C PRO A 38 -14.65 -14.75 -4.56
N ASP A 39 -15.94 -14.44 -4.45
CA ASP A 39 -16.58 -14.13 -3.18
C ASP A 39 -16.87 -15.42 -2.42
N THR A 40 -16.02 -15.74 -1.45
CA THR A 40 -16.16 -16.91 -0.58
C THR A 40 -15.83 -16.51 0.86
N PRO A 41 -16.46 -17.11 1.88
CA PRO A 41 -16.13 -16.83 3.28
C PRO A 41 -14.64 -17.02 3.59
N GLU A 42 -14.02 -18.03 2.97
CA GLU A 42 -12.60 -18.32 3.13
C GLU A 42 -11.69 -17.24 2.54
N ASN A 43 -12.01 -16.68 1.36
CA ASN A 43 -11.29 -15.53 0.83
C ASN A 43 -11.51 -14.29 1.73
N LEU A 44 -12.73 -14.04 2.17
CA LEU A 44 -13.02 -12.89 3.02
C LEU A 44 -12.22 -12.92 4.32
N MET A 45 -12.23 -14.05 5.03
CA MET A 45 -11.46 -14.26 6.26
C MET A 45 -9.96 -14.00 6.04
N GLN A 46 -9.38 -14.56 4.97
CA GLN A 46 -7.97 -14.31 4.62
C GLN A 46 -7.73 -12.83 4.32
N ILE A 47 -8.60 -12.20 3.53
CA ILE A 47 -8.45 -10.80 3.13
C ILE A 47 -8.44 -9.89 4.36
N ILE A 48 -9.45 -10.01 5.22
CA ILE A 48 -9.60 -9.15 6.39
C ILE A 48 -8.54 -9.44 7.45
N GLY A 49 -8.24 -10.72 7.70
CA GLY A 49 -7.22 -11.05 8.69
C GLY A 49 -5.82 -10.55 8.30
N LEU A 50 -5.50 -10.51 7.00
CA LEU A 50 -4.28 -9.88 6.52
C LEU A 50 -4.34 -8.35 6.56
N TYR A 51 -5.51 -7.72 6.37
CA TYR A 51 -5.64 -6.29 6.62
C TYR A 51 -5.34 -5.95 8.08
N LYS A 52 -5.85 -6.72 9.04
CA LYS A 52 -5.52 -6.56 10.46
C LYS A 52 -4.03 -6.74 10.74
N ALA A 53 -3.44 -7.83 10.26
CA ALA A 53 -2.03 -8.13 10.48
C ALA A 53 -1.09 -7.11 9.82
N TYR A 54 -1.51 -6.51 8.70
CA TYR A 54 -0.75 -5.49 8.00
C TYR A 54 -0.93 -4.08 8.58
N ALA A 55 -2.10 -3.76 9.12
CA ALA A 55 -2.39 -2.43 9.66
C ALA A 55 -1.46 -2.06 10.83
N VAL A 56 -1.08 -3.03 11.66
CA VAL A 56 -0.19 -2.80 12.82
C VAL A 56 1.22 -2.34 12.41
N PRO A 57 1.98 -3.06 11.56
CA PRO A 57 3.26 -2.57 11.07
C PRO A 57 3.10 -1.34 10.17
N MET A 58 2.00 -1.22 9.41
CA MET A 58 1.72 -0.01 8.64
C MET A 58 1.57 1.23 9.53
N ASP A 59 0.96 1.09 10.72
CA ASP A 59 0.86 2.16 11.72
C ASP A 59 2.25 2.62 12.20
N PHE A 60 3.22 1.72 12.29
CA PHE A 60 4.62 2.09 12.52
C PHE A 60 5.22 2.80 11.29
N TYR A 61 5.04 2.21 10.11
CA TYR A 61 5.67 2.68 8.88
C TYR A 61 5.30 4.12 8.56
N TRP A 62 4.01 4.49 8.63
CA TRP A 62 3.64 5.86 8.27
C TRP A 62 4.24 6.88 9.24
N ARG A 63 4.29 6.56 10.54
CA ARG A 63 4.86 7.44 11.57
C ARG A 63 6.36 7.61 11.34
N ASP A 64 7.07 6.51 11.09
CA ASP A 64 8.52 6.54 10.95
C ASP A 64 8.94 7.14 9.59
N LEU A 65 8.18 6.91 8.52
CA LEU A 65 8.40 7.60 7.24
C LEU A 65 8.27 9.12 7.38
N LEU A 66 7.24 9.61 8.08
CA LEU A 66 7.10 11.02 8.38
C LEU A 66 8.23 11.51 9.30
N TYR A 67 8.58 10.77 10.35
CA TYR A 67 9.70 11.14 11.23
C TYR A 67 11.02 11.28 10.45
N ILE A 68 11.29 10.36 9.53
CA ILE A 68 12.48 10.41 8.67
C ILE A 68 12.44 11.65 7.77
N ALA A 69 11.33 11.91 7.08
CA ALA A 69 11.22 13.07 6.20
C ALA A 69 11.33 14.41 6.96
N GLU A 70 10.66 14.49 8.11
CA GLU A 70 10.39 15.73 8.83
C GLU A 70 11.51 16.10 9.82
N HIS A 71 12.22 15.12 10.39
CA HIS A 71 13.25 15.36 11.43
C HIS A 71 14.63 14.77 11.13
N VAL A 72 14.72 13.57 10.54
CA VAL A 72 16.02 13.00 10.14
C VAL A 72 16.54 13.76 8.92
N PHE A 73 15.67 14.00 7.93
CA PHE A 73 15.90 14.78 6.73
C PHE A 73 17.22 14.41 6.02
N LEU A 74 18.23 15.27 6.09
CA LEU A 74 19.52 15.11 5.41
C LEU A 74 20.66 14.78 6.37
N ASP A 75 20.36 14.12 7.49
CA ASP A 75 21.40 13.62 8.39
C ASP A 75 22.39 12.74 7.60
N PRO A 76 23.68 13.12 7.51
CA PRO A 76 24.67 12.36 6.75
C PRO A 76 24.94 10.98 7.35
N LEU A 77 24.66 10.78 8.64
CA LEU A 77 24.92 9.54 9.37
C LEU A 77 23.68 9.15 10.20
N PRO A 78 22.59 8.73 9.54
CA PRO A 78 21.30 8.51 10.18
C PRO A 78 21.24 7.15 10.91
N PHE A 79 22.20 6.89 11.81
CA PHE A 79 22.37 5.61 12.52
C PHE A 79 21.10 5.18 13.27
N PHE A 80 20.32 6.14 13.73
CA PHE A 80 19.13 5.92 14.55
C PHE A 80 17.82 6.28 13.83
N LYS A 81 17.80 6.30 12.49
CA LYS A 81 16.59 6.70 11.73
C LYS A 81 15.32 5.92 12.06
N TYR A 82 15.43 4.68 12.54
CA TYR A 82 14.29 3.84 12.96
C TYR A 82 13.94 3.94 14.45
N PHE A 83 14.64 4.81 15.19
CA PHE A 83 14.36 5.09 16.59
C PHE A 83 13.38 6.25 16.67
N ILE A 84 12.16 6.01 16.18
CA ILE A 84 11.08 7.00 16.17
C ILE A 84 10.88 7.63 17.55
N SER A 85 10.66 8.94 17.59
CA SER A 85 10.45 9.68 18.84
C SER A 85 9.12 9.29 19.51
N GLN A 86 9.04 9.49 20.83
CA GLN A 86 7.79 9.28 21.57
C GLN A 86 6.67 10.19 21.05
N GLU A 87 7.01 11.43 20.67
CA GLU A 87 6.08 12.37 20.05
C GLU A 87 5.40 11.80 18.81
N TYR A 88 6.13 11.07 17.94
CA TYR A 88 5.55 10.48 16.73
C TYR A 88 4.76 9.20 17.00
N LEU A 89 5.09 8.46 18.06
CA LEU A 89 4.27 7.35 18.53
C LEU A 89 2.94 7.86 19.12
N ASP A 90 2.98 8.99 19.81
CA ASP A 90 1.81 9.62 20.43
C ASP A 90 1.05 10.56 19.47
N ARG A 91 1.63 10.85 18.30
CA ARG A 91 1.02 11.69 17.27
C ARG A 91 -0.36 11.16 16.92
N GLN A 92 -1.36 12.03 16.99
CA GLN A 92 -2.71 11.66 16.61
C GLN A 92 -2.79 11.50 15.10
N ASN A 93 -3.30 10.35 14.66
CA ASN A 93 -3.62 10.10 13.26
C ASN A 93 -4.85 10.93 12.87
N HIS A 94 -4.77 11.67 11.76
CA HIS A 94 -5.87 12.56 11.32
C HIS A 94 -7.17 11.82 10.94
N TYR A 95 -7.16 10.48 10.89
CA TYR A 95 -8.26 9.63 10.44
C TYR A 95 -8.70 8.58 11.46
N ALA A 96 -8.17 8.63 12.68
CA ALA A 96 -8.51 7.70 13.75
C ALA A 96 -8.65 8.40 15.11
N GLY A 97 -9.51 7.84 15.97
CA GLY A 97 -9.78 8.41 17.28
C GLY A 97 -10.82 9.53 17.27
N ASP A 98 -11.12 10.04 18.46
CA ASP A 98 -12.17 11.04 18.67
C ASP A 98 -11.78 12.43 18.17
N GLU A 99 -10.48 12.71 18.03
CA GLU A 99 -9.92 13.99 17.58
C GLU A 99 -9.63 14.02 16.06
N ALA A 100 -10.03 13.00 15.31
CA ALA A 100 -9.76 12.89 13.88
C ALA A 100 -10.50 13.97 13.06
N ASP A 101 -9.81 14.54 12.07
CA ASP A 101 -10.41 15.45 11.08
C ASP A 101 -11.55 14.76 10.29
N LEU A 102 -11.33 13.50 9.92
CA LEU A 102 -12.28 12.63 9.26
C LEU A 102 -12.13 11.24 9.85
N ARG A 103 -12.96 10.92 10.84
CA ARG A 103 -12.89 9.65 11.55
C ARG A 103 -13.28 8.47 10.64
N ILE A 104 -12.27 7.70 10.23
CA ILE A 104 -12.44 6.41 9.55
C ILE A 104 -12.47 5.30 10.60
N TRP A 105 -11.42 5.21 11.42
CA TRP A 105 -11.31 4.19 12.44
C TRP A 105 -11.81 4.68 13.79
N ARG A 106 -12.62 3.85 14.45
CA ARG A 106 -13.21 4.15 15.75
C ARG A 106 -12.28 3.95 16.95
N GLY A 107 -11.11 3.32 16.74
CA GLY A 107 -10.12 3.07 17.79
C GLY A 107 -9.30 4.29 18.22
N THR A 108 -7.99 4.12 18.43
CA THR A 108 -7.11 5.16 18.97
C THR A 108 -6.48 6.02 17.88
N GLY A 109 -6.21 7.30 18.16
CA GLY A 109 -5.43 8.15 17.27
C GLY A 109 -3.90 7.97 17.40
N SER A 110 -3.42 7.63 18.61
CA SER A 110 -2.02 7.26 18.87
C SER A 110 -1.68 5.86 18.31
N ALA A 111 -0.41 5.49 18.37
CA ALA A 111 0.06 4.18 17.90
C ALA A 111 -0.75 3.02 18.49
N HIS A 112 -1.01 2.01 17.66
CA HIS A 112 -1.85 0.86 18.01
C HIS A 112 -1.28 0.12 19.24
N PRO A 113 -2.12 -0.34 20.19
CA PRO A 113 -1.64 -1.02 21.40
C PRO A 113 -0.73 -2.23 21.15
N GLU A 114 -1.06 -3.08 20.17
CA GLU A 114 -0.20 -4.22 19.78
C GLU A 114 1.17 -3.77 19.27
N LEU A 115 1.23 -2.65 18.54
CA LEU A 115 2.50 -2.08 18.07
C LEU A 115 3.34 -1.58 19.25
N LEU A 116 2.73 -0.87 20.20
CA LEU A 116 3.40 -0.38 21.39
C LEU A 116 3.93 -1.54 22.27
N GLU A 117 3.14 -2.60 22.41
CA GLU A 117 3.58 -3.81 23.12
C GLU A 117 4.77 -4.47 22.42
N PHE A 118 4.71 -4.63 21.09
CA PHE A 118 5.80 -5.20 20.31
C PHE A 118 7.07 -4.34 20.38
N ILE A 119 6.97 -3.02 20.26
CA ILE A 119 8.12 -2.11 20.41
C ILE A 119 8.78 -2.24 21.79
N GLN A 120 7.97 -2.48 22.84
CA GLN A 120 8.45 -2.56 24.21
C GLN A 120 9.08 -3.92 24.55
N LYS A 121 8.54 -5.02 24.02
CA LYS A 121 8.89 -6.38 24.45
C LYS A 121 9.47 -7.27 23.36
N GLY A 122 9.19 -6.95 22.10
CA GLY A 122 9.50 -7.75 20.92
C GLY A 122 9.03 -9.20 20.99
N GLU A 123 9.53 -10.02 20.08
CA GLU A 123 9.44 -11.48 20.08
C GLU A 123 10.06 -12.10 21.33
N LEU A 124 11.07 -11.43 21.92
CA LEU A 124 11.72 -11.88 23.16
C LEU A 124 10.78 -11.82 24.38
N LYS A 125 9.61 -11.17 24.24
CA LYS A 125 8.59 -10.99 25.30
C LYS A 125 9.19 -10.41 26.59
N SER A 126 10.24 -9.61 26.46
CA SER A 126 11.01 -9.06 27.56
C SER A 126 11.27 -7.58 27.33
N LYS A 127 11.05 -6.78 28.38
CA LYS A 127 11.23 -5.33 28.29
C LYS A 127 12.71 -4.97 28.25
N LEU A 128 13.24 -4.74 27.06
CA LEU A 128 14.63 -4.33 26.86
C LEU A 128 14.70 -2.91 26.29
N PRO A 129 15.82 -2.20 26.48
CA PRO A 129 16.09 -0.98 25.72
C PRO A 129 16.00 -1.23 24.20
N ARG A 130 15.37 -0.31 23.47
CA ARG A 130 15.11 -0.41 22.02
C ARG A 130 16.35 -0.77 21.19
N ILE A 131 17.54 -0.33 21.60
CA ILE A 131 18.80 -0.64 20.92
C ILE A 131 19.10 -2.14 20.87
N PHE A 132 18.78 -2.89 21.92
CA PHE A 132 19.00 -4.34 21.96
C PHE A 132 18.01 -5.09 21.08
N HIS A 133 16.74 -4.67 21.09
CA HIS A 133 15.74 -5.14 20.15
C HIS A 133 16.22 -4.93 18.69
N HIS A 134 16.77 -3.76 18.37
CA HIS A 134 17.29 -3.49 17.03
C HIS A 134 18.53 -4.34 16.67
N TRP A 135 19.49 -4.49 17.58
CA TRP A 135 20.68 -5.30 17.33
C TRP A 135 20.38 -6.79 17.17
N TYR A 136 19.35 -7.30 17.85
CA TYR A 136 18.92 -8.69 17.73
C TYR A 136 17.91 -8.93 16.60
N HIS A 137 17.63 -7.91 15.77
CA HIS A 137 16.61 -7.96 14.72
C HIS A 137 15.18 -8.24 15.23
N ASP A 138 14.94 -7.94 16.50
CA ASP A 138 13.64 -8.06 17.16
C ASP A 138 12.89 -6.73 17.05
N ARG A 139 12.51 -6.36 15.82
CA ARG A 139 11.91 -5.06 15.49
C ARG A 139 11.06 -5.13 14.22
N ILE A 140 10.28 -4.07 14.02
CA ILE A 140 9.58 -3.83 12.76
C ILE A 140 10.60 -3.59 11.63
N ASN A 141 10.42 -4.29 10.52
CA ASN A 141 11.29 -4.27 9.34
C ASN A 141 11.02 -3.05 8.43
N MET A 142 11.33 -1.87 8.95
CA MET A 142 11.15 -0.58 8.27
C MET A 142 11.83 -0.48 6.89
N GLU A 143 12.83 -1.31 6.62
CA GLU A 143 13.46 -1.40 5.31
C GLU A 143 12.47 -1.72 4.20
N PHE A 144 11.41 -2.48 4.48
CA PHE A 144 10.35 -2.74 3.51
C PHE A 144 9.62 -1.46 3.10
N ALA A 145 9.30 -0.59 4.07
CA ALA A 145 8.69 0.71 3.82
C ALA A 145 9.56 1.58 2.92
N GLU A 146 10.87 1.59 3.17
CA GLU A 146 11.79 2.35 2.33
C GLU A 146 11.96 1.75 0.93
N GLU A 147 11.90 0.43 0.77
CA GLU A 147 11.91 -0.20 -0.56
C GLU A 147 10.68 0.22 -1.37
N CYS A 148 9.50 0.28 -0.74
CA CYS A 148 8.30 0.81 -1.38
C CYS A 148 8.47 2.29 -1.77
N MET A 149 8.99 3.12 -0.87
CA MET A 149 9.29 4.54 -1.15
C MET A 149 10.30 4.69 -2.28
N ARG A 150 11.38 3.90 -2.29
CA ARG A 150 12.39 3.91 -3.35
C ARG A 150 11.81 3.48 -4.69
N ALA A 151 10.91 2.48 -4.70
CA ALA A 151 10.20 2.07 -5.90
C ALA A 151 9.33 3.21 -6.44
N MET A 152 8.58 3.92 -5.58
CA MET A 152 7.80 5.10 -6.00
C MET A 152 8.70 6.20 -6.54
N PHE A 153 9.80 6.52 -5.87
CA PHE A 153 10.72 7.56 -6.28
C PHE A 153 11.36 7.26 -7.64
N TRP A 154 11.86 6.03 -7.82
CA TRP A 154 12.53 5.63 -9.05
C TRP A 154 11.57 5.52 -10.25
N HIS A 155 10.32 5.12 -10.00
CA HIS A 155 9.29 5.00 -11.03
C HIS A 155 8.50 6.29 -11.30
N GLY A 156 8.55 7.28 -10.41
CA GLY A 156 7.67 8.47 -10.43
C GLY A 156 7.55 9.13 -11.80
N ARG A 157 8.71 9.47 -12.39
CA ARG A 157 8.82 10.07 -13.74
C ARG A 157 8.13 9.26 -14.84
N ASP A 158 8.26 7.94 -14.83
CA ASP A 158 7.76 7.05 -15.88
C ASP A 158 6.32 6.57 -15.67
N ILE A 159 5.72 6.86 -14.51
CA ILE A 159 4.32 6.54 -14.23
C ILE A 159 3.39 7.54 -14.93
N GLY A 160 3.81 8.82 -15.04
CA GLY A 160 3.04 9.86 -15.73
C GLY A 160 1.67 10.14 -15.09
N MET A 161 1.50 9.86 -13.79
CA MET A 161 0.30 10.14 -13.01
C MET A 161 0.58 11.20 -11.95
N GLY A 162 -0.38 12.10 -11.75
CA GLY A 162 -0.26 13.21 -10.80
C GLY A 162 0.73 14.28 -11.25
N LEU A 163 0.87 15.33 -10.43
CA LEU A 163 1.79 16.44 -10.70
C LEU A 163 2.98 16.50 -9.71
N PHE A 164 3.01 15.58 -8.75
CA PHE A 164 4.00 15.56 -7.66
C PHE A 164 5.43 15.49 -8.18
N ASP A 165 5.76 14.48 -9.01
CA ASP A 165 7.11 14.24 -9.50
C ASP A 165 7.62 15.40 -10.38
N ALA A 166 6.78 15.88 -11.30
CA ALA A 166 7.11 17.02 -12.16
C ALA A 166 7.40 18.29 -11.34
N TYR A 167 6.72 18.48 -10.21
CA TYR A 167 6.98 19.62 -9.31
C TYR A 167 8.35 19.54 -8.64
N LEU A 168 8.90 18.34 -8.39
CA LEU A 168 10.23 18.17 -7.78
C LEU A 168 11.39 18.67 -8.67
N ASP A 169 11.10 18.90 -9.96
CA ASP A 169 12.04 19.49 -10.92
C ASP A 169 11.85 21.01 -11.11
N SER A 170 10.80 21.59 -10.51
CA SER A 170 10.50 23.02 -10.61
C SER A 170 11.50 23.90 -9.85
N ASP A 171 11.65 25.15 -10.31
CA ASP A 171 12.50 26.12 -9.63
C ASP A 171 11.97 26.50 -8.25
N GLU A 172 10.66 26.44 -8.05
CA GLU A 172 10.03 26.66 -6.76
C GLU A 172 10.44 25.59 -5.74
N TYR A 173 10.37 24.31 -6.12
CA TYR A 173 10.83 23.23 -5.26
C TYR A 173 12.31 23.37 -4.92
N LYS A 174 13.15 23.68 -5.92
CA LYS A 174 14.60 23.90 -5.72
C LYS A 174 14.87 25.04 -4.74
N GLN A 175 14.13 26.15 -4.82
CA GLN A 175 14.25 27.27 -3.89
C GLN A 175 13.80 26.91 -2.47
N ASN A 176 12.73 26.13 -2.33
CA ASN A 176 12.26 25.66 -1.01
C ASN A 176 13.26 24.68 -0.39
N ALA A 177 13.74 23.73 -1.17
CA ALA A 177 14.76 22.77 -0.77
C ALA A 177 16.06 23.49 -0.39
N ASP A 178 16.53 24.45 -1.18
CA ASP A 178 17.74 25.23 -0.89
C ASP A 178 17.67 25.93 0.48
N ARG A 179 16.54 26.60 0.76
CA ARG A 179 16.31 27.23 2.08
C ARG A 179 16.37 26.22 3.22
N ALA A 180 15.72 25.07 3.07
CA ALA A 180 15.72 24.01 4.08
C ALA A 180 17.11 23.39 4.28
N ILE A 181 17.83 23.08 3.20
CA ILE A 181 19.19 22.50 3.24
C ILE A 181 20.17 23.45 3.94
N GLN A 182 20.15 24.73 3.58
CA GLN A 182 21.00 25.74 4.20
C GLN A 182 20.68 25.91 5.69
N ALA A 183 19.39 25.90 6.06
CA ALA A 183 18.98 25.95 7.46
C ALA A 183 19.45 24.71 8.23
N TYR A 184 19.27 23.51 7.66
CA TYR A 184 19.63 22.23 8.28
C TYR A 184 21.13 22.14 8.56
N PHE A 185 21.98 22.51 7.60
CA PHE A 185 23.44 22.48 7.76
C PHE A 185 24.05 23.76 8.32
N LYS A 186 23.26 24.75 8.77
CA LYS A 186 23.75 26.04 9.29
C LYS A 186 24.84 25.91 10.35
N LYS A 187 24.76 24.87 11.20
CA LYS A 187 25.71 24.58 12.29
C LYS A 187 26.87 23.66 11.86
N ASN A 188 26.87 23.15 10.62
CA ASN A 188 27.86 22.23 10.08
C ASN A 188 28.51 22.81 8.80
N PRO A 189 29.58 23.62 8.93
CA PRO A 189 30.20 24.31 7.80
C PRO A 189 30.82 23.35 6.77
N ALA A 190 31.23 22.14 7.19
CA ALA A 190 31.74 21.13 6.27
C ALA A 190 30.65 20.64 5.31
N MET A 191 29.45 20.37 5.84
CA MET A 191 28.30 19.94 5.02
C MET A 191 27.78 21.08 4.14
N LEU A 192 27.77 22.33 4.62
CA LEU A 192 27.47 23.49 3.76
C LEU A 192 28.48 23.64 2.62
N GLY A 193 29.77 23.42 2.90
CA GLY A 193 30.82 23.41 1.88
C GLY A 193 30.57 22.32 0.84
N LEU A 194 30.20 21.12 1.28
CA LEU A 194 29.86 20.01 0.39
C LEU A 194 28.62 20.31 -0.46
N TYR A 195 27.58 20.89 0.14
CA TYR A 195 26.37 21.32 -0.58
C TYR A 195 26.69 22.37 -1.65
N LYS A 196 27.54 23.34 -1.34
CA LYS A 196 27.96 24.35 -2.31
C LYS A 196 28.73 23.74 -3.51
N LEU A 197 29.50 22.68 -3.28
CA LEU A 197 30.26 22.00 -4.33
C LEU A 197 29.41 21.03 -5.16
N PHE A 198 28.45 20.35 -4.51
CA PHE A 198 27.61 19.31 -5.13
C PHE A 198 26.13 19.52 -4.77
N PRO A 199 25.50 20.62 -5.21
CA PRO A 199 24.15 20.98 -4.80
C PRO A 199 23.11 19.93 -5.21
N ASP A 200 23.28 19.35 -6.41
CA ASP A 200 22.35 18.35 -6.94
C ASP A 200 22.32 17.06 -6.11
N MET A 201 23.42 16.70 -5.44
CA MET A 201 23.47 15.52 -4.57
C MET A 201 22.48 15.65 -3.40
N PHE A 202 22.45 16.81 -2.75
CA PHE A 202 21.55 17.07 -1.63
C PHE A 202 20.12 17.35 -2.09
N LEU A 203 19.97 17.98 -3.26
CA LEU A 203 18.67 18.15 -3.89
C LEU A 203 18.02 16.79 -4.16
N GLU A 204 18.76 15.81 -4.65
CA GLU A 204 18.23 14.46 -4.90
C GLU A 204 17.85 13.74 -3.61
N GLN A 205 18.62 13.91 -2.53
CA GLN A 205 18.24 13.39 -1.21
C GLN A 205 16.99 14.10 -0.67
N CYS A 206 16.83 15.40 -0.90
CA CYS A 206 15.62 16.14 -0.53
C CYS A 206 14.39 15.62 -1.30
N ARG A 207 14.54 15.30 -2.58
CA ARG A 207 13.48 14.64 -3.38
C ARG A 207 13.10 13.29 -2.82
N GLN A 208 14.10 12.51 -2.41
CA GLN A 208 13.85 11.25 -1.72
C GLN A 208 13.03 11.48 -0.44
N MET A 209 13.37 12.47 0.40
CA MET A 209 12.59 12.81 1.61
C MET A 209 11.16 13.25 1.28
N SER A 210 10.94 13.95 0.17
CA SER A 210 9.58 14.24 -0.32
C SER A 210 8.78 12.96 -0.62
N TYR A 211 9.42 11.90 -1.12
CA TYR A 211 8.77 10.59 -1.30
C TYR A 211 8.55 9.83 0.01
N TYR A 212 9.43 9.99 1.01
CA TYR A 212 9.14 9.51 2.38
C TYR A 212 7.87 10.15 2.93
N ALA A 213 7.74 11.48 2.83
CA ALA A 213 6.55 12.20 3.26
C ALA A 213 5.29 11.74 2.48
N ASN A 214 5.39 11.60 1.15
CA ASN A 214 4.30 11.14 0.30
C ASN A 214 3.79 9.74 0.72
N LEU A 215 4.69 8.76 0.87
CA LEU A 215 4.30 7.41 1.28
C LEU A 215 3.82 7.36 2.75
N GLY A 216 4.40 8.18 3.62
CA GLY A 216 3.91 8.34 5.00
C GLY A 216 2.46 8.82 5.03
N LEU A 217 2.15 9.90 4.31
CA LEU A 217 0.78 10.42 4.20
C LEU A 217 -0.18 9.44 3.50
N PHE A 218 0.34 8.59 2.59
CA PHE A 218 -0.44 7.51 2.00
C PHE A 218 -0.89 6.50 3.06
N TRP A 219 0.05 5.98 3.84
CA TRP A 219 -0.22 4.95 4.85
C TRP A 219 -0.87 5.48 6.13
N GLU A 220 -0.77 6.78 6.43
CA GLU A 220 -1.54 7.43 7.50
C GLU A 220 -3.05 7.20 7.32
N ILE A 221 -3.54 7.12 6.06
CA ILE A 221 -4.94 6.83 5.74
C ILE A 221 -5.21 5.32 5.70
N MET A 222 -4.34 4.54 5.06
CA MET A 222 -4.60 3.12 4.82
C MET A 222 -4.58 2.28 6.10
N ALA A 223 -3.78 2.65 7.11
CA ALA A 223 -3.77 1.93 8.39
C ALA A 223 -5.14 1.99 9.10
N PRO A 224 -5.74 3.17 9.36
CA PRO A 224 -7.12 3.29 9.88
C PRO A 224 -8.17 2.56 9.03
N VAL A 225 -8.09 2.65 7.70
CA VAL A 225 -9.00 1.92 6.81
C VAL A 225 -8.95 0.42 7.09
N PHE A 226 -7.76 -0.17 7.18
CA PHE A 226 -7.61 -1.61 7.44
C PHE A 226 -8.00 -2.01 8.86
N PHE A 227 -7.73 -1.17 9.88
CA PHE A 227 -8.22 -1.43 11.23
C PHE A 227 -9.74 -1.45 11.30
N GLU A 228 -10.41 -0.43 10.74
CA GLU A 228 -11.87 -0.35 10.76
C GLU A 228 -12.53 -1.51 10.00
N MET A 229 -11.94 -1.95 8.88
CA MET A 229 -12.44 -3.13 8.16
C MET A 229 -12.34 -4.41 9.00
N SER A 230 -11.28 -4.57 9.79
CA SER A 230 -11.16 -5.70 10.73
C SER A 230 -12.24 -5.63 11.79
N ASP A 231 -12.42 -4.48 12.43
CA ASP A 231 -13.42 -4.30 13.49
C ASP A 231 -14.84 -4.56 12.96
N LEU A 232 -15.17 -4.06 11.77
CA LEU A 232 -16.47 -4.29 11.14
C LEU A 232 -16.71 -5.75 10.74
N TYR A 233 -15.66 -6.49 10.38
CA TYR A 233 -15.75 -7.93 10.13
C TYR A 233 -16.00 -8.70 11.43
N ASP A 234 -15.29 -8.36 12.50
CA ASP A 234 -15.48 -8.98 13.83
C ASP A 234 -16.88 -8.67 14.40
N GLU A 235 -17.43 -7.49 14.09
CA GLU A 235 -18.83 -7.12 14.38
C GLU A 235 -19.87 -7.78 13.47
N GLY A 236 -19.45 -8.53 12.43
CA GLY A 236 -20.32 -9.18 11.46
C GLY A 236 -20.98 -8.25 10.45
N LYS A 237 -20.49 -7.00 10.31
CA LYS A 237 -20.99 -5.99 9.36
C LYS A 237 -20.38 -6.10 7.97
N ILE A 238 -19.18 -6.67 7.86
CA ILE A 238 -18.59 -7.08 6.58
C ILE A 238 -18.78 -8.59 6.44
N ALA A 239 -19.68 -9.01 5.55
CA ALA A 239 -20.08 -10.41 5.40
C ALA A 239 -19.64 -11.04 4.07
N SER A 240 -19.17 -10.22 3.13
CA SER A 240 -18.78 -10.65 1.78
C SER A 240 -17.59 -9.85 1.25
N VAL A 241 -16.91 -10.37 0.22
CA VAL A 241 -15.85 -9.64 -0.49
C VAL A 241 -16.39 -8.34 -1.13
N PRO A 242 -17.59 -8.31 -1.74
CA PRO A 242 -18.23 -7.06 -2.17
C PRO A 242 -18.43 -6.03 -1.05
N ASP A 243 -18.77 -6.42 0.19
CA ASP A 243 -18.88 -5.47 1.31
C ASP A 243 -17.53 -4.82 1.62
N ALA A 244 -16.47 -5.64 1.69
CA ALA A 244 -15.11 -5.17 1.90
C ALA A 244 -14.65 -4.22 0.77
N MET A 245 -14.99 -4.56 -0.48
CA MET A 245 -14.75 -3.74 -1.66
C MET A 245 -15.45 -2.38 -1.58
N ASN A 246 -16.75 -2.39 -1.26
CA ASN A 246 -17.54 -1.17 -1.13
C ASN A 246 -16.99 -0.26 -0.04
N PHE A 247 -16.56 -0.83 1.09
CA PHE A 247 -15.90 -0.06 2.15
C PHE A 247 -14.62 0.63 1.62
N LEU A 248 -13.77 -0.10 0.91
CA LEU A 248 -12.54 0.47 0.32
C LEU A 248 -12.84 1.56 -0.71
N ILE A 249 -13.81 1.35 -1.60
CA ILE A 249 -14.20 2.34 -2.63
C ILE A 249 -14.72 3.62 -1.97
N ASN A 250 -15.64 3.49 -1.01
CA ASN A 250 -16.18 4.64 -0.27
C ASN A 250 -15.08 5.35 0.51
N GLY A 251 -14.18 4.59 1.13
CA GLY A 251 -12.98 5.10 1.80
C GLY A 251 -12.16 5.96 0.86
N ILE A 252 -11.73 5.40 -0.28
CA ILE A 252 -10.93 6.09 -1.32
C ILE A 252 -11.57 7.42 -1.72
N PHE A 253 -12.87 7.45 -2.02
CA PHE A 253 -13.54 8.68 -2.41
C PHE A 253 -13.61 9.71 -1.28
N ALA A 254 -13.80 9.28 -0.04
CA ALA A 254 -13.89 10.18 1.12
C ALA A 254 -12.57 10.93 1.40
N ILE A 255 -11.43 10.29 1.12
CA ILE A 255 -10.08 10.83 1.37
C ILE A 255 -9.36 11.30 0.11
N ALA A 256 -9.98 11.18 -1.07
CA ALA A 256 -9.32 11.46 -2.35
C ALA A 256 -8.67 12.85 -2.40
N GLY A 257 -9.31 13.85 -1.78
CA GLY A 257 -8.86 15.25 -1.76
C GLY A 257 -7.95 15.64 -0.59
N ARG A 258 -7.49 14.69 0.25
CA ARG A 258 -6.63 15.01 1.39
C ARG A 258 -5.24 15.45 0.91
N PRO A 259 -4.61 16.42 1.56
CA PRO A 259 -3.42 17.06 1.01
C PRO A 259 -2.17 16.18 1.11
N ILE A 260 -1.35 16.19 0.05
CA ILE A 260 0.02 15.68 0.07
C ILE A 260 0.99 16.87 0.16
N TYR A 261 1.91 16.80 1.10
CA TYR A 261 2.84 17.89 1.42
C TYR A 261 4.15 17.33 2.00
N HIS A 262 5.17 18.19 2.11
CA HIS A 262 6.42 17.87 2.77
C HIS A 262 6.87 19.09 3.57
N HIS A 263 6.80 18.97 4.89
CA HIS A 263 7.29 19.96 5.84
C HIS A 263 8.50 19.37 6.55
N VAL A 264 9.55 20.16 6.77
CA VAL A 264 10.69 19.74 7.58
C VAL A 264 10.83 20.67 8.78
N TYR A 265 11.10 20.10 9.96
CA TYR A 265 11.21 20.86 11.21
C TYR A 265 12.67 20.93 11.65
N ILE A 266 13.24 22.14 11.57
CA ILE A 266 14.67 22.41 11.82
C ILE A 266 14.76 23.43 12.95
N ASP A 267 15.39 23.06 14.06
CA ASP A 267 15.55 23.92 15.24
C ASP A 267 14.21 24.55 15.75
N GLY A 268 13.10 23.82 15.58
CA GLY A 268 11.75 24.26 15.98
C GLY A 268 11.01 25.13 14.94
N GLU A 269 11.64 25.43 13.80
CA GLU A 269 11.02 26.13 12.68
C GLU A 269 10.55 25.14 11.60
N CYS A 270 9.36 25.38 11.03
CA CYS A 270 8.82 24.60 9.92
C CYS A 270 9.24 25.22 8.58
N TYR A 271 9.86 24.41 7.72
CA TYR A 271 10.19 24.75 6.35
C TYR A 271 9.29 23.94 5.41
N GLU A 272 8.40 24.62 4.68
CA GLU A 272 7.53 23.98 3.69
C GLU A 272 8.30 23.71 2.39
N ILE A 273 8.80 22.49 2.22
CA ILE A 273 9.45 22.06 0.97
C ILE A 273 8.40 21.94 -0.13
N ILE A 274 7.29 21.26 0.19
CA ILE A 274 6.07 21.20 -0.63
C ILE A 274 4.92 21.74 0.24
N PRO A 275 4.45 22.97 0.00
CA PRO A 275 3.38 23.56 0.82
C PRO A 275 2.02 22.96 0.46
N LYS A 276 1.12 22.86 1.44
CA LYS A 276 -0.26 22.39 1.23
C LYS A 276 -1.01 23.21 0.17
N SER A 277 -0.66 24.48 -0.01
CA SER A 277 -1.23 25.38 -1.03
C SER A 277 -0.97 24.95 -2.47
N LYS A 278 -0.07 23.98 -2.72
CA LYS A 278 0.07 23.36 -4.05
C LYS A 278 -1.16 22.58 -4.50
N GLY A 279 -2.00 22.15 -3.55
CA GLY A 279 -3.22 21.44 -3.87
C GLY A 279 -3.00 20.02 -4.39
N PHE A 280 -1.85 19.39 -4.07
CA PHE A 280 -1.64 17.96 -4.31
C PHE A 280 -2.58 17.15 -3.42
N MET A 281 -3.25 16.18 -4.03
CA MET A 281 -4.30 15.39 -3.45
C MET A 281 -3.88 13.93 -3.33
N TRP A 282 -4.33 13.27 -2.27
CA TRP A 282 -3.94 11.90 -1.96
C TRP A 282 -4.19 10.92 -3.09
N LEU A 283 -5.33 11.04 -3.81
CA LEU A 283 -5.67 10.09 -4.87
C LEU A 283 -4.67 10.12 -6.03
N TYR A 284 -4.38 11.31 -6.55
CA TYR A 284 -3.60 11.47 -7.78
C TYR A 284 -2.09 11.49 -7.52
N GLU A 285 -1.65 12.00 -6.38
CA GLU A 285 -0.23 12.16 -6.07
C GLU A 285 0.37 11.05 -5.22
N ALA A 286 -0.45 10.25 -4.54
CA ALA A 286 0.03 9.16 -3.69
C ALA A 286 -0.57 7.81 -4.06
N ALA A 287 -1.91 7.67 -4.06
CA ALA A 287 -2.55 6.36 -4.16
C ALA A 287 -2.41 5.70 -5.54
N LEU A 288 -2.76 6.41 -6.62
CA LEU A 288 -2.61 5.85 -7.98
C LEU A 288 -1.12 5.57 -8.32
N PRO A 289 -0.17 6.50 -8.07
CA PRO A 289 1.25 6.21 -8.24
C PRO A 289 1.74 5.05 -7.37
N TYR A 290 1.28 4.92 -6.13
CA TYR A 290 1.64 3.81 -5.23
C TYR A 290 1.20 2.46 -5.81
N VAL A 291 -0.05 2.35 -6.26
CA VAL A 291 -0.57 1.11 -6.85
C VAL A 291 0.27 0.72 -8.07
N GLU A 292 0.56 1.66 -8.96
CA GLU A 292 1.39 1.39 -10.13
C GLU A 292 2.83 0.99 -9.74
N ALA A 293 3.46 1.75 -8.84
CA ALA A 293 4.85 1.56 -8.45
C ALA A 293 5.07 0.29 -7.61
N VAL A 294 4.17 -0.04 -6.69
CA VAL A 294 4.38 -1.10 -5.68
C VAL A 294 3.60 -2.36 -6.03
N PHE A 295 2.37 -2.25 -6.53
CA PHE A 295 1.54 -3.43 -6.81
C PHE A 295 1.83 -4.04 -8.18
N TYR A 296 2.08 -3.21 -9.18
CA TYR A 296 2.42 -3.65 -10.54
C TYR A 296 3.93 -3.76 -10.75
N ARG A 297 4.67 -2.65 -10.57
CA ARG A 297 6.07 -2.56 -11.04
C ARG A 297 7.08 -3.15 -10.08
N THR A 298 7.40 -2.41 -9.04
CA THR A 298 8.53 -2.55 -8.08
C THR A 298 9.87 -2.92 -8.72
N SER A 299 10.94 -2.85 -7.94
CA SER A 299 12.27 -3.25 -8.42
C SER A 299 12.36 -4.78 -8.58
N PRO A 300 13.07 -5.30 -9.60
CA PRO A 300 13.25 -6.73 -9.78
C PRO A 300 13.90 -7.38 -8.55
N PHE A 301 13.37 -8.51 -8.08
CA PHE A 301 13.95 -9.15 -6.90
C PHE A 301 15.32 -9.74 -7.25
N ARG A 302 16.33 -9.37 -6.46
CA ARG A 302 17.72 -9.81 -6.66
C ARG A 302 17.88 -11.32 -6.55
N GLY A 303 17.01 -12.00 -5.81
CA GLY A 303 16.99 -13.46 -5.69
C GLY A 303 16.31 -14.20 -6.84
N THR A 304 15.54 -13.52 -7.72
CA THR A 304 14.76 -14.18 -8.78
C THR A 304 15.11 -13.75 -10.20
N LYS A 305 15.79 -12.61 -10.39
CA LYS A 305 16.15 -12.09 -11.70
C LYS A 305 17.63 -11.71 -11.76
N SER A 306 18.27 -12.03 -12.87
CA SER A 306 19.63 -11.58 -13.17
C SER A 306 19.62 -10.17 -13.74
N TYR A 307 20.37 -9.27 -13.13
CA TYR A 307 20.63 -7.91 -13.63
C TYR A 307 21.73 -7.88 -14.71
N ASN A 308 22.21 -9.04 -15.15
CA ASN A 308 23.14 -9.13 -16.26
C ASN A 308 22.48 -8.60 -17.54
N ALA A 309 22.97 -7.46 -18.04
CA ALA A 309 22.45 -6.81 -19.24
C ALA A 309 22.44 -7.72 -20.48
N GLN A 310 23.34 -8.71 -20.55
CA GLN A 310 23.40 -9.68 -21.66
C GLN A 310 22.33 -10.77 -21.56
N ALA A 311 21.83 -11.07 -20.35
CA ALA A 311 20.87 -12.14 -20.12
C ALA A 311 19.43 -11.73 -20.48
N GLY A 312 19.14 -10.42 -20.57
CA GLY A 312 17.83 -9.90 -20.98
C GLY A 312 16.67 -10.26 -20.05
N GLN A 313 16.93 -10.55 -18.77
CA GLN A 313 15.89 -10.96 -17.82
C GLN A 313 15.15 -9.79 -17.14
N VAL A 314 15.76 -8.61 -17.12
CA VAL A 314 15.16 -7.36 -16.66
C VAL A 314 14.84 -6.51 -17.89
N PRO A 315 13.59 -6.04 -18.06
CA PRO A 315 13.20 -5.17 -19.17
C PRO A 315 14.02 -3.88 -19.22
N LEU A 316 14.14 -3.31 -20.41
CA LEU A 316 14.82 -2.03 -20.62
C LEU A 316 13.98 -0.84 -20.16
N GLU A 317 12.66 -0.91 -20.34
CA GLU A 317 11.73 0.16 -20.04
C GLU A 317 10.99 -0.13 -18.72
N GLN A 318 10.87 0.88 -17.85
CA GLN A 318 10.28 0.70 -16.52
C GLN A 318 8.80 0.31 -16.56
N LYS A 319 8.04 0.74 -17.59
CA LYS A 319 6.64 0.37 -17.77
C LYS A 319 6.42 -1.14 -17.91
N ASP A 320 7.48 -1.87 -18.29
CA ASP A 320 7.47 -3.32 -18.43
C ASP A 320 7.90 -4.06 -17.17
N PHE A 321 8.09 -3.36 -16.04
CA PHE A 321 8.43 -3.98 -14.76
C PHE A 321 7.17 -4.60 -14.15
N HIS A 322 7.25 -5.91 -13.85
CA HIS A 322 6.11 -6.73 -13.42
C HIS A 322 6.57 -7.62 -12.27
N TYR A 323 7.06 -6.98 -11.21
CA TYR A 323 7.63 -7.63 -10.03
C TYR A 323 6.84 -7.32 -8.75
N GLY A 324 5.83 -6.45 -8.85
CA GLY A 324 5.02 -6.00 -7.73
C GLY A 324 4.21 -7.13 -7.12
N VAL A 325 3.50 -6.83 -6.03
CA VAL A 325 2.81 -7.86 -5.23
C VAL A 325 1.88 -8.75 -6.05
N LEU A 326 1.28 -8.24 -7.15
CA LEU A 326 0.35 -8.97 -8.02
C LEU A 326 1.06 -9.95 -8.98
N TYR A 327 2.36 -9.81 -9.20
CA TYR A 327 3.16 -10.66 -10.10
C TYR A 327 4.16 -11.53 -9.35
N ALA A 328 4.59 -11.07 -8.17
CA ALA A 328 5.61 -11.74 -7.37
C ALA A 328 5.20 -13.17 -6.98
N ASP A 329 6.11 -14.11 -7.23
CA ASP A 329 6.05 -15.47 -6.70
C ASP A 329 6.26 -15.44 -5.18
N LYS A 330 5.40 -16.15 -4.45
CA LYS A 330 5.37 -16.16 -2.97
C LYS A 330 6.07 -17.36 -2.36
N PHE A 331 6.32 -18.41 -3.12
CA PHE A 331 6.98 -19.61 -2.59
C PHE A 331 8.40 -19.39 -2.08
N PRO A 332 9.25 -18.49 -2.64
CA PRO A 332 10.58 -18.25 -2.09
C PRO A 332 10.58 -17.23 -0.93
N VAL A 333 9.44 -16.83 -0.38
CA VAL A 333 9.37 -15.96 0.80
C VAL A 333 10.04 -16.68 1.99
N GLY A 334 10.88 -15.97 2.73
CA GLY A 334 11.76 -16.56 3.77
C GLY A 334 13.16 -16.92 3.26
N THR A 335 13.44 -16.79 1.96
CA THR A 335 14.77 -17.05 1.38
C THR A 335 15.54 -15.76 1.07
N ALA A 336 16.85 -15.89 0.82
CA ALA A 336 17.73 -14.76 0.55
C ALA A 336 17.38 -14.02 -0.76
N GLY A 337 17.42 -12.69 -0.73
CA GLY A 337 17.21 -11.84 -1.91
C GLY A 337 15.75 -11.62 -2.31
N ILE A 338 14.79 -11.90 -1.41
CA ILE A 338 13.35 -11.74 -1.61
C ILE A 338 12.80 -10.66 -0.66
N PRO A 339 12.67 -9.38 -1.10
CA PRO A 339 12.27 -8.26 -0.24
C PRO A 339 10.92 -8.42 0.50
N PRO A 340 9.85 -9.01 -0.10
CA PRO A 340 8.58 -9.19 0.60
C PRO A 340 8.64 -10.02 1.89
N THR A 341 9.73 -10.76 2.10
CA THR A 341 9.99 -11.50 3.35
C THR A 341 9.98 -10.58 4.57
N LEU A 342 10.49 -9.35 4.44
CA LEU A 342 10.53 -8.37 5.51
C LEU A 342 9.12 -8.03 6.02
N LEU A 343 8.20 -7.77 5.09
CA LEU A 343 6.80 -7.50 5.44
C LEU A 343 6.10 -8.77 5.96
N ALA A 344 6.36 -9.93 5.34
CA ALA A 344 5.73 -11.18 5.76
C ALA A 344 6.10 -11.53 7.22
N GLN A 345 7.36 -11.28 7.61
CA GLN A 345 7.80 -11.45 9.00
C GLN A 345 7.09 -10.46 9.93
N ASP A 346 7.02 -9.17 9.56
CA ASP A 346 6.32 -8.17 10.37
C ASP A 346 4.84 -8.54 10.59
N MET A 347 4.14 -8.96 9.52
CA MET A 347 2.74 -9.38 9.61
C MET A 347 2.54 -10.66 10.44
N LEU A 348 3.53 -11.56 10.46
CA LEU A 348 3.47 -12.81 11.22
C LEU A 348 3.26 -12.54 12.72
N HIS A 349 3.85 -11.48 13.25
CA HIS A 349 3.70 -11.11 14.67
C HIS A 349 2.30 -10.67 15.06
N PHE A 350 1.49 -10.23 14.09
CA PHE A 350 0.19 -9.59 14.30
C PHE A 350 -0.95 -10.35 13.63
N LEU A 351 -0.72 -11.62 13.27
CA LEU A 351 -1.78 -12.47 12.73
C LEU A 351 -2.91 -12.62 13.77
N PRO A 352 -4.17 -12.43 13.37
CA PRO A 352 -5.29 -12.78 14.22
C PRO A 352 -5.37 -14.30 14.41
N GLN A 353 -5.84 -14.73 15.59
CA GLN A 353 -5.84 -16.15 15.98
C GLN A 353 -6.55 -17.05 14.96
N TYR A 354 -7.67 -16.58 14.37
CA TYR A 354 -8.40 -17.37 13.38
C TYR A 354 -7.59 -17.67 12.11
N LEU A 355 -6.61 -16.82 11.74
CA LEU A 355 -5.70 -17.11 10.63
C LEU A 355 -4.59 -18.06 11.04
N VAL A 356 -4.07 -17.94 12.26
CA VAL A 356 -3.09 -18.90 12.80
C VAL A 356 -3.69 -20.30 12.81
N ASP A 357 -4.89 -20.45 13.39
CA ASP A 357 -5.63 -21.71 13.46
C ASP A 357 -5.94 -22.29 12.07
N TYR A 358 -6.21 -21.41 11.10
CA TYR A 358 -6.44 -21.78 9.72
C TYR A 358 -5.17 -22.30 9.07
N TYR A 359 -4.04 -21.58 9.11
CA TYR A 359 -2.79 -22.00 8.47
C TYR A 359 -2.23 -23.29 9.07
N GLN A 360 -2.43 -23.53 10.37
CA GLN A 360 -2.05 -24.78 11.05
C GLN A 360 -2.71 -26.03 10.44
N GLN A 361 -3.87 -25.88 9.78
CA GLN A 361 -4.62 -27.00 9.19
C GLN A 361 -4.16 -27.37 7.78
N PHE A 362 -3.29 -26.56 7.15
CA PHE A 362 -2.88 -26.75 5.75
C PHE A 362 -1.37 -26.89 5.60
N CYS A 363 -0.96 -27.46 4.47
CA CYS A 363 0.43 -27.59 4.03
C CYS A 363 1.38 -28.11 5.15
N ARG A 364 2.33 -27.28 5.62
CA ARG A 364 3.28 -27.65 6.68
C ARG A 364 2.94 -27.02 8.04
N GLY A 365 1.69 -26.59 8.22
CA GLY A 365 1.20 -26.00 9.46
C GLY A 365 1.97 -24.74 9.82
N GLU A 366 2.62 -24.74 10.98
CA GLU A 366 3.40 -23.60 11.46
C GLU A 366 4.70 -23.37 10.69
N ASP A 367 5.30 -24.44 10.12
CA ASP A 367 6.63 -24.38 9.50
C ASP A 367 6.67 -23.50 8.23
N ASP A 368 5.58 -23.47 7.45
CA ASP A 368 5.47 -22.67 6.22
C ASP A 368 4.44 -21.55 6.31
N MET A 369 4.05 -21.15 7.53
CA MET A 369 3.07 -20.10 7.77
C MET A 369 3.43 -18.78 7.09
N LEU A 370 4.72 -18.44 7.00
CA LEU A 370 5.21 -17.25 6.30
C LEU A 370 4.85 -17.25 4.81
N VAL A 371 4.90 -18.42 4.14
CA VAL A 371 4.55 -18.58 2.73
C VAL A 371 3.03 -18.52 2.56
N GLN A 372 2.28 -19.24 3.39
CA GLN A 372 0.81 -19.23 3.38
C GLN A 372 0.27 -17.80 3.58
N LEU A 373 0.80 -17.09 4.58
CA LEU A 373 0.52 -15.68 4.85
C LEU A 373 0.83 -14.81 3.64
N ALA A 374 1.98 -15.00 2.98
CA ALA A 374 2.36 -14.19 1.82
C ALA A 374 1.43 -14.40 0.60
N VAL A 375 0.89 -15.62 0.44
CA VAL A 375 -0.13 -15.93 -0.57
C VAL A 375 -1.47 -15.28 -0.22
N SER A 376 -1.91 -15.37 1.05
CA SER A 376 -3.12 -14.69 1.51
C SER A 376 -3.00 -13.16 1.40
N PHE A 377 -1.83 -12.60 1.69
CA PHE A 377 -1.56 -11.17 1.50
C PHE A 377 -1.67 -10.76 0.03
N GLN A 378 -1.20 -11.60 -0.89
CA GLN A 378 -1.39 -11.37 -2.32
C GLN A 378 -2.87 -11.32 -2.70
N ARG A 379 -3.71 -12.20 -2.14
CA ARG A 379 -5.17 -12.16 -2.33
C ARG A 379 -5.74 -10.83 -1.82
N SER A 380 -5.36 -10.39 -0.62
CA SER A 380 -5.75 -9.09 -0.08
C SER A 380 -5.40 -7.95 -1.03
N MET A 381 -4.19 -7.94 -1.61
CA MET A 381 -3.77 -6.90 -2.55
C MET A 381 -4.50 -6.96 -3.90
N TYR A 382 -4.94 -8.14 -4.35
CA TYR A 382 -5.87 -8.24 -5.49
C TYR A 382 -7.24 -7.64 -5.15
N CYS A 383 -7.73 -7.79 -3.92
CA CYS A 383 -8.96 -7.14 -3.47
C CYS A 383 -8.79 -5.60 -3.45
N VAL A 384 -7.73 -5.08 -2.83
CA VAL A 384 -7.41 -3.62 -2.85
C VAL A 384 -7.31 -3.09 -4.28
N THR A 385 -6.58 -3.79 -5.16
CA THR A 385 -6.44 -3.37 -6.57
C THR A 385 -7.78 -3.38 -7.29
N SER A 386 -8.66 -4.34 -6.98
CA SER A 386 -10.01 -4.37 -7.52
C SER A 386 -10.79 -3.13 -7.08
N ALA A 387 -10.68 -2.72 -5.81
CA ALA A 387 -11.34 -1.51 -5.31
C ALA A 387 -10.86 -0.26 -6.04
N VAL A 388 -9.56 -0.16 -6.32
CA VAL A 388 -8.99 0.93 -7.12
C VAL A 388 -9.53 0.92 -8.55
N ILE A 389 -9.61 -0.25 -9.19
CA ILE A 389 -10.18 -0.40 -10.54
C ILE A 389 -11.65 0.05 -10.55
N GLN A 390 -12.43 -0.34 -9.54
CA GLN A 390 -13.83 0.06 -9.43
C GLN A 390 -13.99 1.56 -9.19
N ALA A 391 -13.21 2.14 -8.26
CA ALA A 391 -13.22 3.57 -7.98
C ALA A 391 -12.82 4.40 -9.21
N LEU A 392 -11.80 3.97 -9.96
CA LEU A 392 -11.41 4.62 -11.21
C LEU A 392 -12.52 4.55 -12.28
N ARG A 393 -13.17 3.39 -12.42
CA ARG A 393 -14.32 3.24 -13.33
C ARG A 393 -15.45 4.18 -12.93
N GLU A 394 -15.77 4.25 -11.65
CA GLU A 394 -16.83 5.14 -11.14
C GLU A 394 -16.48 6.62 -11.32
N ALA A 395 -15.22 7.00 -11.16
CA ALA A 395 -14.77 8.38 -11.36
C ALA A 395 -14.75 8.82 -12.83
N LEU A 396 -14.48 7.90 -13.77
CA LEU A 396 -14.18 8.24 -15.17
C LEU A 396 -15.22 7.76 -16.19
N LEU A 397 -16.07 6.80 -15.81
CA LEU A 397 -16.98 6.11 -16.72
C LEU A 397 -18.40 6.10 -16.15
N TYR A 398 -19.11 4.97 -16.28
CA TYR A 398 -20.55 4.88 -16.04
C TYR A 398 -20.86 3.97 -14.84
N PRO A 399 -21.99 4.17 -14.15
CA PRO A 399 -22.52 3.24 -13.16
C PRO A 399 -22.70 1.81 -13.74
N LEU A 400 -22.63 0.78 -12.89
CA LEU A 400 -22.77 -0.61 -13.33
C LEU A 400 -24.22 -0.97 -13.70
N ASP A 401 -25.18 -0.25 -13.14
CA ASP A 401 -26.61 -0.46 -13.37
C ASP A 401 -27.18 0.34 -14.55
N ASP A 402 -26.32 1.08 -15.27
CA ASP A 402 -26.71 1.93 -16.40
C ASP A 402 -27.57 1.16 -17.43
N PRO A 403 -28.71 1.71 -17.88
CA PRO A 403 -29.58 1.04 -18.84
C PRO A 403 -29.01 1.03 -20.25
N ASN A 404 -28.07 1.92 -20.59
CA ASN A 404 -27.52 2.07 -21.94
C ASN A 404 -26.45 1.00 -22.22
N PRO A 405 -26.65 0.08 -23.19
CA PRO A 405 -25.67 -0.95 -23.52
C PRO A 405 -24.31 -0.39 -23.97
N LYS A 406 -24.27 0.84 -24.54
CA LYS A 406 -23.00 1.48 -24.92
C LYS A 406 -22.19 1.89 -23.70
N HIS A 407 -22.84 2.33 -22.62
CA HIS A 407 -22.18 2.70 -21.37
C HIS A 407 -21.59 1.46 -20.68
N LEU A 408 -22.37 0.39 -20.60
CA LEU A 408 -21.88 -0.89 -20.06
C LEU A 408 -20.73 -1.47 -20.91
N MET A 409 -20.80 -1.32 -22.24
CA MET A 409 -19.70 -1.73 -23.11
C MET A 409 -18.43 -0.88 -22.90
N ALA A 410 -18.55 0.40 -22.56
CA ALA A 410 -17.39 1.22 -22.20
C ALA A 410 -16.74 0.73 -20.90
N ASN A 411 -17.55 0.40 -19.89
CA ASN A 411 -17.07 -0.24 -18.65
C ASN A 411 -16.37 -1.57 -18.94
N ARG A 412 -16.96 -2.42 -19.78
CA ARG A 412 -16.34 -3.69 -20.21
C ARG A 412 -14.96 -3.47 -20.82
N LYS A 413 -14.85 -2.56 -21.79
CA LYS A 413 -13.58 -2.26 -22.46
C LYS A 413 -12.52 -1.77 -21.47
N PHE A 414 -12.93 -0.97 -20.48
CA PHE A 414 -12.05 -0.55 -19.41
C PHE A 414 -11.58 -1.74 -18.56
N PHE A 415 -12.49 -2.60 -18.11
CA PHE A 415 -12.12 -3.79 -17.34
C PHE A 415 -11.25 -4.76 -18.15
N GLU A 416 -11.56 -4.99 -19.42
CA GLU A 416 -10.74 -5.78 -20.35
C GLU A 416 -9.33 -5.19 -20.48
N ALA A 417 -9.19 -3.86 -20.63
CA ALA A 417 -7.90 -3.20 -20.68
C ALA A 417 -7.10 -3.31 -19.36
N GLN A 418 -7.77 -3.30 -18.20
CA GLN A 418 -7.11 -3.58 -16.92
C GLN A 418 -6.68 -5.05 -16.83
N MET A 419 -7.51 -5.98 -17.33
CA MET A 419 -7.20 -7.41 -17.34
C MET A 419 -6.12 -7.79 -18.36
N ASP A 420 -5.95 -7.00 -19.43
CA ASP A 420 -4.86 -7.15 -20.40
C ASP A 420 -3.48 -7.12 -19.73
N ARG A 421 -3.35 -6.36 -18.64
CA ARG A 421 -2.11 -6.25 -17.85
C ARG A 421 -1.69 -7.60 -17.26
N PHE A 422 -2.66 -8.47 -16.93
CA PHE A 422 -2.43 -9.78 -16.32
C PHE A 422 -2.32 -10.94 -17.32
N LYS A 423 -2.35 -10.67 -18.64
CA LYS A 423 -2.18 -11.73 -19.65
C LYS A 423 -0.80 -12.36 -19.61
N ARG A 424 0.19 -11.58 -19.16
CA ARG A 424 1.58 -11.99 -18.99
C ARG A 424 1.69 -13.29 -18.16
N PRO A 425 2.62 -14.19 -18.51
CA PRO A 425 2.76 -15.47 -17.81
C PRO A 425 3.19 -15.31 -16.35
N GLU A 426 3.84 -14.21 -15.98
CA GLU A 426 4.27 -13.91 -14.61
C GLU A 426 3.11 -13.52 -13.68
N ALA A 427 1.96 -13.12 -14.22
CA ALA A 427 0.82 -12.69 -13.42
C ALA A 427 0.23 -13.84 -12.60
N GLN A 428 0.02 -13.62 -11.30
CA GLN A 428 -0.53 -14.66 -10.41
C GLN A 428 -2.07 -14.75 -10.47
N LEU A 429 -2.72 -13.91 -11.31
CA LEU A 429 -4.18 -13.80 -11.37
C LEU A 429 -4.86 -15.14 -11.64
N ARG A 430 -4.26 -16.02 -12.45
CA ARG A 430 -4.79 -17.37 -12.74
C ARG A 430 -4.75 -18.28 -11.52
N ARG A 431 -3.68 -18.22 -10.72
CA ARG A 431 -3.43 -19.12 -9.58
C ARG A 431 -4.27 -18.72 -8.37
N ILE A 432 -4.35 -17.41 -8.10
CA ILE A 432 -5.11 -16.88 -6.96
C ILE A 432 -6.63 -17.08 -7.09
N GLN A 433 -7.15 -17.48 -8.25
CA GLN A 433 -8.57 -17.84 -8.39
C GLN A 433 -8.97 -19.08 -7.58
N THR A 434 -8.02 -19.95 -7.24
CA THR A 434 -8.30 -21.24 -6.59
C THR A 434 -7.79 -21.23 -5.16
N GLN A 435 -8.48 -21.91 -4.26
CA GLN A 435 -8.02 -22.10 -2.88
C GLN A 435 -6.88 -23.11 -2.75
N ASN A 436 -6.52 -23.81 -3.84
CA ASN A 436 -5.39 -24.75 -3.85
C ASN A 436 -4.04 -24.03 -3.95
N TYR A 437 -4.03 -22.75 -4.29
CA TYR A 437 -2.82 -21.92 -4.23
C TYR A 437 -2.66 -21.35 -2.82
N ARG A 438 -1.74 -21.95 -2.05
CA ARG A 438 -1.42 -21.68 -0.65
C ARG A 438 0.08 -21.66 -0.46
#